data_AF-A0A9P3GRW0-F1
#
_entry.id   AF-A0A9P3GRW0-F1
#
_cell.length_a   1.000
_cell.length_b   1.000
_cell.length_c   1.000
_cell.angle_alpha   90.00
_cell.angle_beta   90.00
_cell.angle_gamma   90.00
#
_symmetry.space_group_name_H-M   'P 1'
#
loop_
_entity.id
_entity.type
_entity.pdbx_description
1 polymer ?
#
loop_
_entity_poly.entity_id
_entity_poly.type
_entity_poly.pdbx_seq_one_letter_code
_entity_poly.pdbx_strand_id
1 'polypeptide(L)'
;MSADAGQTAQGTKSAGANVTFIFEGTLVSAFGTIDSSGISCTWSLDGDEPHSVDQPGQPSTQYRFPIFSQQVPYANHTLVIVSTSSERTLWLDYLTYTGTKYIPAPQAAVAASSTLPSTSFSIPSTASHSGVSTTKSIPPWAITIASIGAIAFVALAVTCAVLFVRRRHRLRLERPRNYATIHERTFEILPIDKPKESSIGDVLRVKFTGALRSSSRTTPGAATQAPLSSTVFTSVIMGPSTVATSW
;
A
#
# COMPACT_ATOMS: atom_id res chain seq x y z
N MET A 1 25.22 -10.50 -2.58
CA MET A 1 23.99 -10.92 -1.91
C MET A 1 22.83 -10.35 -2.69
N SER A 2 22.07 -11.25 -3.33
CA SER A 2 21.01 -10.91 -4.28
C SER A 2 19.87 -10.23 -3.54
N ALA A 3 19.48 -9.03 -4.01
CA ALA A 3 18.28 -8.34 -3.57
C ALA A 3 17.08 -9.11 -4.13
N ASP A 4 16.56 -10.04 -3.33
CA ASP A 4 15.43 -10.87 -3.74
C ASP A 4 14.21 -10.02 -4.08
N ALA A 5 13.64 -10.39 -5.23
CA ALA A 5 12.54 -9.74 -5.89
C ALA A 5 11.29 -9.61 -5.00
N GLY A 6 10.69 -8.41 -5.00
CA GLY A 6 9.29 -8.23 -4.59
C GLY A 6 9.03 -7.78 -3.16
N GLN A 7 9.93 -6.99 -2.56
CA GLN A 7 9.59 -6.19 -1.37
C GLN A 7 9.10 -4.82 -1.82
N THR A 8 7.79 -4.63 -1.84
CA THR A 8 7.15 -3.33 -2.02
C THR A 8 7.08 -2.64 -0.66
N ALA A 9 8.24 -2.23 -0.12
CA ALA A 9 8.26 -1.32 1.02
C ALA A 9 7.66 0.02 0.58
N GLN A 10 6.62 0.47 1.26
CA GLN A 10 5.96 1.73 0.96
C GLN A 10 6.17 2.71 2.10
N GLY A 11 6.68 3.90 1.78
CA GLY A 11 7.09 4.90 2.77
C GLY A 11 6.35 6.22 2.59
N THR A 12 6.03 6.89 3.70
CA THR A 12 5.59 8.28 3.70
C THR A 12 6.27 9.07 4.81
N LYS A 13 6.57 10.35 4.54
CA LYS A 13 7.02 11.37 5.51
C LYS A 13 5.97 12.47 5.71
N SER A 14 4.76 12.29 5.18
CA SER A 14 3.71 13.29 5.35
C SER A 14 2.94 12.99 6.62
N ALA A 15 2.98 13.91 7.60
CA ALA A 15 2.07 13.85 8.73
C ALA A 15 0.61 13.85 8.22
N GLY A 16 -0.24 13.03 8.84
CA GLY A 16 -1.63 12.81 8.42
C GLY A 16 -1.83 11.83 7.27
N ALA A 17 -0.76 11.37 6.59
CA ALA A 17 -0.91 10.30 5.60
C ALA A 17 -1.38 9.01 6.28
N ASN A 18 -2.36 8.33 5.69
CA ASN A 18 -2.96 7.15 6.30
C ASN A 18 -3.05 5.95 5.34
N VAL A 19 -3.25 4.78 5.93
CA VAL A 19 -3.54 3.51 5.28
C VAL A 19 -4.79 2.95 5.95
N THR A 20 -5.80 2.62 5.14
CA THR A 20 -7.00 1.93 5.59
C THR A 20 -7.00 0.50 5.05
N PHE A 21 -7.18 -0.48 5.93
CA PHE A 21 -7.21 -1.90 5.59
C PHE A 21 -8.45 -2.55 6.20
N ILE A 22 -9.28 -3.13 5.34
CA ILE A 22 -10.52 -3.82 5.73
C ILE A 22 -10.25 -5.33 5.68
N PHE A 23 -10.56 -6.06 6.75
CA PHE A 23 -10.34 -7.50 6.84
C PHE A 23 -11.45 -8.19 7.64
N GLU A 24 -11.69 -9.46 7.35
CA GLU A 24 -12.60 -10.31 8.12
C GLU A 24 -11.78 -11.38 8.85
N GLY A 25 -11.66 -11.29 10.18
CA GLY A 25 -10.73 -12.15 10.92
C GLY A 25 -10.69 -11.93 12.43
N THR A 26 -9.78 -12.63 13.10
CA THR A 26 -9.60 -12.59 14.57
C THR A 26 -8.27 -11.99 15.01
N LEU A 27 -7.37 -11.69 14.08
CA LEU A 27 -6.06 -11.14 14.38
C LEU A 27 -5.59 -10.31 13.20
N VAL A 28 -4.96 -9.17 13.49
CA VAL A 28 -4.27 -8.34 12.50
C VAL A 28 -2.94 -7.85 13.05
N SER A 29 -1.92 -7.83 12.20
CA SER A 29 -0.58 -7.31 12.54
C SER A 29 0.00 -6.53 11.37
N ALA A 30 0.70 -5.43 11.67
CA ALA A 30 1.46 -4.67 10.68
C ALA A 30 2.96 -4.75 10.92
N PHE A 31 3.67 -4.92 9.81
CA PHE A 31 5.12 -4.97 9.80
C PHE A 31 5.67 -3.87 8.88
N GLY A 32 6.77 -3.27 9.31
CA GLY A 32 7.40 -2.18 8.60
C GLY A 32 8.91 -2.17 8.72
N THR A 33 9.51 -1.10 8.18
CA THR A 33 10.94 -0.88 8.27
C THR A 33 11.23 0.28 9.21
N ILE A 34 12.17 0.10 10.15
CA ILE A 34 12.65 1.16 11.02
C ILE A 34 14.07 1.51 10.63
N ASP A 35 14.27 2.75 10.21
CA ASP A 35 15.57 3.33 9.87
C ASP A 35 16.11 4.21 11.02
N SER A 36 17.14 5.00 10.73
CA SER A 36 17.73 5.92 11.70
C SER A 36 16.83 7.08 12.10
N SER A 37 15.72 7.33 11.40
CA SER A 37 14.73 8.35 11.78
C SER A 37 13.72 7.84 12.80
N GLY A 38 13.52 6.52 12.89
CA GLY A 38 12.47 5.92 13.72
C GLY A 38 11.11 5.94 13.02
N ILE A 39 10.05 5.74 13.79
CA ILE A 39 8.67 5.78 13.33
C ILE A 39 7.81 6.51 14.37
N SER A 40 6.82 7.26 13.89
CA SER A 40 5.78 7.84 14.73
C SER A 40 4.47 7.74 13.97
N CYS A 41 3.54 6.96 14.49
CA CYS A 41 2.22 6.75 13.89
C CYS A 41 1.17 6.46 14.96
N THR A 42 -0.10 6.61 14.61
CA THR A 42 -1.22 6.08 15.39
C THR A 42 -1.92 4.98 14.61
N TRP A 43 -2.56 4.05 15.31
CA TRP A 43 -3.46 3.08 14.71
C TRP A 43 -4.78 3.02 15.47
N SER A 44 -5.88 2.75 14.76
CA SER A 44 -7.20 2.52 15.33
C SER A 44 -7.87 1.37 14.61
N LEU A 45 -8.70 0.62 15.34
CA LEU A 45 -9.50 -0.47 14.80
C LEU A 45 -10.98 -0.12 14.98
N ASP A 46 -11.78 -0.25 13.93
CA ASP A 46 -13.24 -0.05 13.96
C ASP A 46 -13.72 1.33 14.47
N GLY A 47 -12.85 2.33 14.42
CA GLY A 47 -13.14 3.68 14.92
C GLY A 47 -12.88 3.87 16.41
N ASP A 48 -12.22 2.91 17.07
CA ASP A 48 -11.76 3.02 18.45
C ASP A 48 -10.75 4.17 18.63
N GLU A 49 -10.49 4.53 19.90
CA GLU A 49 -9.51 5.56 20.25
C GLU A 49 -8.12 5.22 19.65
N PRO A 50 -7.48 6.16 18.92
CA PRO A 50 -6.19 5.89 18.30
C PRO A 50 -5.08 5.60 19.32
N HIS A 51 -4.36 4.50 19.11
CA HIS A 51 -3.18 4.12 19.88
C HIS A 51 -1.90 4.63 19.21
N SER A 52 -1.09 5.36 19.97
CA SER A 52 0.19 5.90 19.49
C SER A 52 1.31 4.87 19.54
N VAL A 53 2.11 4.82 18.48
CA VAL A 53 3.35 4.07 18.37
C VAL A 53 4.46 5.06 18.08
N ASP A 54 5.42 5.16 19.01
CA ASP A 54 6.62 5.98 18.85
C ASP A 54 7.85 5.12 19.10
N GLN A 55 8.61 4.84 18.04
CA GLN A 55 9.84 4.05 18.13
C GLN A 55 11.03 4.92 17.71
N PRO A 56 12.07 5.01 18.54
CA PRO A 56 13.26 5.78 18.20
C PRO A 56 14.01 5.15 17.02
N GLY A 57 14.75 6.01 16.31
CA GLY A 57 15.64 5.59 15.24
C GLY A 57 16.66 4.56 15.71
N GLN A 58 16.96 3.61 14.82
CA GLN A 58 17.90 2.52 15.08
C GLN A 58 19.24 2.78 14.38
N PRO A 59 20.38 2.34 14.94
CA PRO A 59 21.69 2.52 14.31
C PRO A 59 21.83 1.73 13.00
N SER A 60 21.04 0.67 12.85
CA SER A 60 20.93 -0.12 11.63
C SER A 60 19.47 -0.27 11.23
N THR A 61 19.19 -0.29 9.92
CA THR A 61 17.83 -0.48 9.41
C THR A 61 17.31 -1.87 9.78
N GLN A 62 16.18 -1.90 10.48
CA GLN A 62 15.46 -3.12 10.83
C GLN A 62 14.27 -3.30 9.90
N TYR A 63 14.27 -4.37 9.11
CA TYR A 63 13.17 -4.73 8.23
C TYR A 63 12.17 -5.63 8.94
N ARG A 64 10.90 -5.61 8.53
CA ARG A 64 9.84 -6.45 9.11
C ARG A 64 9.69 -6.27 10.63
N PHE A 65 9.94 -5.07 11.12
CA PHE A 65 9.71 -4.70 12.51
C PHE A 65 8.20 -4.73 12.80
N PRO A 66 7.74 -5.37 13.89
CA PRO A 66 6.33 -5.40 14.27
C PRO A 66 5.91 -4.02 14.78
N ILE A 67 5.09 -3.29 14.01
CA ILE A 67 4.59 -1.97 14.39
C ILE A 67 3.43 -2.12 15.40
N PHE A 68 2.48 -3.01 15.10
CA PHE A 68 1.40 -3.36 16.03
C PHE A 68 0.90 -4.78 15.74
N SER A 69 0.23 -5.38 16.73
CA SER A 69 -0.49 -6.65 16.61
C SER A 69 -1.63 -6.70 17.62
N GLN A 70 -2.84 -7.05 17.17
CA GLN A 70 -4.02 -7.13 18.02
C GLN A 70 -4.89 -8.34 17.67
N GLN A 71 -5.40 -9.02 18.71
CA GLN A 71 -6.40 -10.07 18.59
C GLN A 71 -7.79 -9.48 18.86
N VAL A 72 -8.76 -9.84 18.04
CA VAL A 72 -10.14 -9.34 18.06
C VAL A 72 -11.16 -10.47 17.86
N PRO A 73 -12.43 -10.28 18.27
CA PRO A 73 -13.51 -11.19 17.92
C PRO A 73 -13.63 -11.35 16.39
N TYR A 74 -14.13 -12.48 15.91
CA TYR A 74 -14.31 -12.67 14.46
C TYR A 74 -15.43 -11.76 13.92
N ALA A 75 -15.06 -10.71 13.18
CA ALA A 75 -15.98 -9.84 12.46
C ALA A 75 -15.29 -9.22 11.24
N ASN A 76 -16.01 -8.33 10.54
CA ASN A 76 -15.41 -7.44 9.54
C ASN A 76 -14.88 -6.19 10.25
N HIS A 77 -13.58 -5.96 10.11
CA HIS A 77 -12.84 -4.92 10.81
C HIS A 77 -12.22 -3.92 9.85
N THR A 78 -12.04 -2.68 10.31
CA THR A 78 -11.33 -1.62 9.60
C THR A 78 -10.14 -1.13 10.44
N LEU A 79 -8.94 -1.46 9.99
CA LEU A 79 -7.70 -0.92 10.53
C LEU A 79 -7.35 0.39 9.82
N VAL A 80 -7.05 1.43 10.60
CA VAL A 80 -6.51 2.70 10.09
C VAL A 80 -5.15 2.94 10.74
N ILE A 81 -4.11 3.17 9.95
CA ILE A 81 -2.77 3.58 10.41
C ILE A 81 -2.51 4.98 9.88
N VAL A 82 -2.09 5.91 10.73
CA VAL A 82 -1.84 7.32 10.38
C VAL A 82 -0.43 7.73 10.79
N SER A 83 0.35 8.29 9.87
CA SER A 83 1.65 8.89 10.18
C SER A 83 1.46 10.17 10.99
N THR A 84 2.07 10.28 12.16
CA THR A 84 1.94 11.47 13.03
C THR A 84 3.08 12.45 12.88
N SER A 85 4.21 12.03 12.29
CA SER A 85 5.40 12.87 12.12
C SER A 85 5.67 13.18 10.65
N SER A 86 6.22 14.38 10.41
CA SER A 86 6.81 14.77 9.13
C SER A 86 8.33 14.56 9.05
N GLU A 87 8.96 14.26 10.18
CA GLU A 87 10.41 14.08 10.29
C GLU A 87 10.83 12.61 10.15
N ARG A 88 9.96 11.71 10.60
CA ARG A 88 10.14 10.25 10.55
C ARG A 88 9.42 9.65 9.36
N THR A 89 9.97 8.57 8.80
CA THR A 89 9.31 7.86 7.69
C THR A 89 8.51 6.68 8.23
N LEU A 90 7.20 6.66 7.97
CA LEU A 90 6.39 5.45 8.14
C LEU A 90 6.65 4.53 6.95
N TRP A 91 7.49 3.51 7.11
CA TRP A 91 7.67 2.43 6.15
C TRP A 91 6.76 1.26 6.51
N LEU A 92 5.75 0.98 5.69
CA LEU A 92 4.89 -0.20 5.81
C LEU A 92 5.32 -1.26 4.78
N ASP A 93 5.66 -2.45 5.25
CA ASP A 93 6.12 -3.55 4.40
C ASP A 93 4.97 -4.48 4.01
N TYR A 94 4.22 -4.97 5.00
CA TYR A 94 3.08 -5.87 4.80
C TYR A 94 2.15 -5.94 6.01
N LEU A 95 0.93 -6.40 5.77
CA LEU A 95 -0.03 -6.78 6.81
C LEU A 95 -0.23 -8.29 6.80
N THR A 96 -0.48 -8.85 7.98
CA THR A 96 -0.97 -10.21 8.14
C THR A 96 -2.27 -10.19 8.91
N TYR A 97 -3.20 -11.06 8.55
CA TYR A 97 -4.39 -11.28 9.35
C TYR A 97 -4.76 -12.77 9.35
N THR A 98 -5.45 -13.19 10.40
CA THR A 98 -6.02 -14.54 10.50
C THR A 98 -7.49 -14.46 10.17
N GLY A 99 -7.85 -14.87 8.95
CA GLY A 99 -9.23 -14.97 8.51
C GLY A 99 -9.58 -16.43 8.30
N THR A 100 -10.34 -17.04 9.20
CA THR A 100 -11.00 -18.30 8.91
C THR A 100 -12.49 -18.05 8.91
N LYS A 101 -13.10 -18.18 7.74
CA LYS A 101 -14.51 -18.51 7.66
C LYS A 101 -14.64 -19.80 8.46
N TYR A 102 -15.23 -19.75 9.65
CA TYR A 102 -15.77 -20.98 10.22
C TYR A 102 -16.76 -21.46 9.17
N ILE A 103 -16.37 -22.44 8.35
CA ILE A 103 -17.31 -23.25 7.63
C ILE A 103 -17.91 -24.08 8.75
N PRO A 104 -19.11 -23.78 9.27
CA PRO A 104 -19.75 -24.73 10.17
C PRO A 104 -19.74 -26.07 9.43
N ALA A 105 -19.17 -27.10 10.06
CA ALA A 105 -19.29 -28.46 9.58
C ALA A 105 -20.76 -28.65 9.18
N PRO A 106 -21.08 -29.10 7.95
CA PRO A 106 -22.42 -29.03 7.39
C PRO A 106 -23.42 -29.58 8.41
N GLN A 107 -24.07 -28.66 9.12
CA GLN A 107 -25.05 -28.98 10.12
C GLN A 107 -26.24 -29.46 9.30
N ALA A 108 -26.53 -30.75 9.38
CA ALA A 108 -27.58 -31.40 8.60
C ALA A 108 -28.81 -30.49 8.54
N ALA A 109 -29.14 -30.04 7.33
CA ALA A 109 -30.15 -29.03 7.09
C ALA A 109 -31.48 -29.47 7.70
N VAL A 110 -31.90 -28.83 8.79
CA VAL A 110 -33.29 -28.88 9.23
C VAL A 110 -34.05 -27.91 8.34
N ALA A 111 -34.84 -28.46 7.42
CA ALA A 111 -35.68 -27.69 6.53
C ALA A 111 -36.70 -26.85 7.32
N ALA A 112 -36.45 -25.54 7.41
CA ALA A 112 -37.44 -24.57 7.89
C ALA A 112 -37.87 -23.69 6.71
N SER A 113 -39.08 -23.93 6.22
CA SER A 113 -39.77 -23.09 5.25
C SER A 113 -40.04 -21.71 5.83
N SER A 114 -39.58 -20.65 5.18
CA SER A 114 -40.11 -19.30 5.43
C SER A 114 -40.38 -18.56 4.13
N THR A 115 -41.56 -17.95 4.12
CA THR A 115 -42.27 -17.30 3.02
C THR A 115 -41.72 -15.91 2.72
N LEU A 116 -41.59 -15.60 1.42
CA LEU A 116 -41.18 -14.29 0.90
C LEU A 116 -42.25 -13.21 1.13
N PRO A 117 -41.83 -11.96 1.40
CA PRO A 117 -42.53 -10.78 0.91
C PRO A 117 -41.71 -10.07 -0.17
N SER A 118 -42.31 -9.92 -1.34
CA SER A 118 -41.81 -9.14 -2.47
C SER A 118 -41.98 -7.65 -2.21
N THR A 119 -40.91 -6.85 -2.33
CA THR A 119 -41.01 -5.38 -2.35
C THR A 119 -40.33 -4.85 -3.60
N SER A 120 -41.13 -4.27 -4.48
CA SER A 120 -40.75 -3.62 -5.73
C SER A 120 -40.21 -2.21 -5.45
N PHE A 121 -39.02 -1.88 -5.97
CA PHE A 121 -38.46 -0.52 -5.96
C PHE A 121 -38.34 0.02 -7.39
N SER A 122 -38.89 1.21 -7.61
CA SER A 122 -38.92 1.94 -8.88
C SER A 122 -37.68 2.80 -9.08
N ILE A 123 -37.22 2.88 -10.34
CA ILE A 123 -36.03 3.60 -10.79
C ILE A 123 -36.45 5.01 -11.29
N PRO A 124 -35.82 6.11 -10.85
CA PRO A 124 -35.95 7.39 -11.53
C PRO A 124 -34.91 7.54 -12.65
N SER A 125 -35.39 7.76 -13.87
CA SER A 125 -34.61 8.16 -15.04
C SER A 125 -34.34 9.67 -14.99
N THR A 126 -33.10 10.14 -15.19
CA THR A 126 -32.84 11.58 -15.40
C THR A 126 -31.81 11.83 -16.51
N ALA A 127 -32.35 12.36 -17.61
CA ALA A 127 -31.84 13.32 -18.59
C ALA A 127 -30.42 13.17 -19.18
N SER A 128 -30.43 12.83 -20.46
CA SER A 128 -29.42 13.10 -21.48
C SER A 128 -29.22 14.62 -21.68
N HIS A 129 -27.97 15.09 -21.68
CA HIS A 129 -27.62 16.41 -22.20
C HIS A 129 -26.79 16.29 -23.48
N SER A 130 -27.39 16.86 -24.53
CA SER A 130 -26.94 16.93 -25.91
C SER A 130 -25.73 17.85 -26.07
N GLY A 131 -24.93 17.55 -27.09
CA GLY A 131 -23.66 18.21 -27.35
C GLY A 131 -23.75 19.63 -27.90
N VAL A 132 -22.61 20.31 -27.81
CA VAL A 132 -22.25 21.46 -28.64
C VAL A 132 -20.77 21.33 -28.97
N SER A 133 -20.47 20.96 -30.21
CA SER A 133 -19.13 21.00 -30.81
C SER A 133 -18.88 22.40 -31.37
N THR A 134 -18.15 23.22 -30.62
CA THR A 134 -17.70 24.54 -31.11
C THR A 134 -16.35 24.38 -31.80
N THR A 135 -16.33 24.41 -33.13
CA THR A 135 -15.11 24.48 -33.95
C THR A 135 -14.48 25.86 -33.83
N LYS A 136 -13.53 26.02 -32.91
CA LYS A 136 -12.75 27.26 -32.76
C LYS A 136 -11.67 27.33 -33.84
N SER A 137 -11.81 28.29 -34.76
CA SER A 137 -10.78 28.68 -35.72
C SER A 137 -9.55 29.23 -34.99
N ILE A 138 -8.40 28.62 -35.22
CA ILE A 138 -7.12 28.99 -34.61
C ILE A 138 -6.57 30.24 -35.32
N PRO A 139 -6.27 31.34 -34.61
CA PRO A 139 -5.75 32.55 -35.23
C PRO A 139 -4.28 32.36 -35.69
N PRO A 140 -3.87 32.99 -36.81
CA PRO A 140 -2.58 32.72 -37.47
C PRO A 140 -1.31 32.94 -36.64
N TRP A 141 -1.38 33.69 -35.54
CA TRP A 141 -0.22 33.98 -34.69
C TRP A 141 0.15 32.84 -33.72
N ALA A 142 -0.65 31.77 -33.64
CA ALA A 142 -0.42 30.64 -32.75
C ALA A 142 0.67 29.64 -33.24
N ILE A 143 1.12 29.75 -34.50
CA ILE A 143 2.06 28.79 -35.12
C ILE A 143 3.54 29.16 -34.84
N THR A 144 3.84 30.41 -34.48
CA THR A 144 5.23 30.87 -34.31
C THR A 144 5.83 30.63 -32.91
N ILE A 145 5.04 30.27 -31.89
CA ILE A 145 5.52 30.07 -30.51
C ILE A 145 5.97 28.62 -30.24
N ALA A 146 5.52 27.66 -31.06
CA ALA A 146 5.81 26.24 -30.86
C ALA A 146 7.25 25.82 -31.17
N SER A 147 7.94 26.51 -32.10
CA SER A 147 9.27 26.10 -32.58
C SER A 147 10.40 26.42 -31.58
N ILE A 148 10.36 27.60 -30.95
CA ILE A 148 11.37 28.01 -29.96
C ILE A 148 11.27 27.12 -28.71
N GLY A 149 10.05 26.76 -28.30
CA GLY A 149 9.82 25.85 -27.19
C GLY A 149 10.38 24.44 -27.44
N ALA A 150 10.26 23.90 -28.66
CA ALA A 150 10.79 22.59 -29.00
C ALA A 150 12.33 22.54 -28.91
N ILE A 151 13.02 23.58 -29.40
CA ILE A 151 14.48 23.65 -29.34
C ILE A 151 14.96 23.77 -27.88
N ALA A 152 14.32 24.61 -27.08
CA ALA A 152 14.64 24.75 -25.66
C ALA A 152 14.39 23.45 -24.88
N PHE A 153 13.29 22.74 -25.17
CA PHE A 153 12.96 21.46 -24.54
C PHE A 153 13.98 20.36 -24.89
N VAL A 154 14.40 20.26 -26.15
CA VAL A 154 15.43 19.30 -26.58
C VAL A 154 16.77 19.61 -25.90
N ALA A 155 17.18 20.87 -25.84
CA ALA A 155 18.41 21.27 -25.14
C ALA A 155 18.35 20.94 -23.64
N LEU A 156 17.21 21.18 -22.99
CA LEU A 156 17.00 20.83 -21.57
C LEU A 156 17.04 19.31 -21.35
N ALA A 157 16.38 18.53 -22.21
CA ALA A 157 16.35 17.07 -22.13
C ALA A 157 17.75 16.45 -22.28
N VAL A 158 18.56 16.93 -23.23
CA VAL A 158 19.96 16.49 -23.42
C VAL A 158 20.80 16.85 -22.19
N THR A 159 20.64 18.06 -21.65
CA THR A 159 21.37 18.49 -20.45
C THR A 159 21.02 17.62 -19.23
N CYS A 160 19.73 17.34 -19.02
CA CYS A 160 19.25 16.43 -17.98
C CYS A 160 19.80 15.01 -18.16
N ALA A 161 19.82 14.47 -19.38
CA ALA A 161 20.37 13.14 -19.66
C ALA A 161 21.86 13.06 -19.33
N VAL A 162 22.66 14.06 -19.72
CA VAL A 162 24.10 14.13 -19.39
C VAL A 162 24.33 14.19 -17.88
N LEU A 163 23.57 15.02 -17.16
CA LEU A 163 23.65 15.09 -15.70
C LEU A 163 23.27 13.78 -15.03
N PHE A 164 22.24 13.09 -15.54
CA PHE A 164 21.80 11.80 -15.04
C PHE A 164 22.86 10.71 -15.23
N VAL A 165 23.52 10.67 -16.39
CA VAL A 165 24.64 9.75 -16.67
C VAL A 165 25.83 10.06 -15.78
N ARG A 166 26.22 11.33 -15.61
CA ARG A 166 27.32 11.73 -14.71
C ARG A 166 27.02 11.36 -13.25
N ARG A 167 25.79 11.58 -12.78
CA ARG A 167 25.37 11.21 -11.42
C ARG A 167 25.38 9.69 -11.25
N ARG A 168 24.90 8.94 -12.24
CA ARG A 168 24.93 7.47 -12.22
C ARG A 168 26.36 6.92 -12.24
N HIS A 169 27.28 7.55 -12.95
CA HIS A 169 28.69 7.15 -12.95
C HIS A 169 29.36 7.35 -11.59
N ARG A 170 29.05 8.45 -10.87
CA ARG A 170 29.55 8.66 -9.51
C ARG A 170 29.11 7.55 -8.56
N LEU A 171 27.85 7.11 -8.66
CA LEU A 171 27.32 6.02 -7.83
C LEU A 171 27.89 4.63 -8.17
N ARG A 172 28.53 4.46 -9.34
CA ARG A 172 29.12 3.17 -9.74
C ARG A 172 30.56 2.98 -9.27
N LEU A 173 31.27 4.06 -8.95
CA LEU A 173 32.64 3.99 -8.44
C LEU A 173 32.69 3.63 -6.94
N GLU A 174 31.58 3.79 -6.21
CA GLU A 174 31.41 3.32 -4.83
C GLU A 174 30.79 1.93 -4.74
N ARG A 175 30.99 1.05 -5.73
CA ARG A 175 30.79 -0.39 -5.48
C ARG A 175 31.98 -0.90 -4.68
N PRO A 176 31.86 -1.16 -3.37
CA PRO A 176 32.91 -1.83 -2.64
C PRO A 176 33.19 -3.16 -3.35
N ARG A 177 34.45 -3.32 -3.74
CA ARG A 177 35.01 -4.56 -4.24
C ARG A 177 34.85 -5.56 -3.10
N ASN A 178 33.79 -6.37 -3.16
CA ASN A 178 33.58 -7.50 -2.27
C ASN A 178 34.83 -8.37 -2.36
N TYR A 179 35.69 -8.27 -1.35
CA TYR A 179 36.69 -9.27 -1.11
C TYR A 179 35.96 -10.53 -0.68
N ALA A 180 36.05 -11.53 -1.56
CA ALA A 180 35.78 -12.91 -1.24
C ALA A 180 36.70 -13.32 -0.08
N THR A 181 36.10 -13.71 1.05
CA THR A 181 36.77 -14.64 1.96
C THR A 181 35.75 -15.64 2.49
N ILE A 182 35.72 -16.76 1.77
CA ILE A 182 35.51 -18.14 2.21
C ILE A 182 35.60 -18.32 3.73
N HIS A 183 34.55 -18.89 4.32
CA HIS A 183 34.73 -19.97 5.29
C HIS A 183 33.56 -20.94 5.22
N GLU A 184 33.78 -22.04 4.50
CA GLU A 184 33.15 -23.31 4.78
C GLU A 184 33.46 -23.71 6.23
N ARG A 185 32.42 -24.01 7.01
CA ARG A 185 32.42 -25.13 7.96
C ARG A 185 31.02 -25.71 8.04
N THR A 186 30.87 -26.80 7.30
CA THR A 186 30.04 -27.97 7.54
C THR A 186 29.73 -28.18 9.02
N PHE A 187 28.44 -28.21 9.37
CA PHE A 187 27.91 -28.94 10.52
C PHE A 187 26.61 -29.61 10.09
N GLU A 188 26.70 -30.90 9.81
CA GLU A 188 25.58 -31.85 9.84
C GLU A 188 25.24 -32.21 11.30
N ILE A 189 24.13 -32.94 11.50
CA ILE A 189 23.52 -33.53 12.72
C ILE A 189 22.28 -32.72 13.17
N LEU A 190 21.02 -33.19 13.19
CA LEU A 190 20.29 -34.43 12.86
C LEU A 190 18.79 -34.03 12.73
N PRO A 191 17.92 -34.81 12.04
CA PRO A 191 16.50 -34.55 11.95
C PRO A 191 15.77 -35.00 13.22
N ILE A 192 15.07 -34.08 13.89
CA ILE A 192 14.09 -34.40 14.92
C ILE A 192 12.72 -34.35 14.26
N ASP A 193 12.16 -35.53 14.01
CA ASP A 193 10.75 -35.72 13.68
C ASP A 193 9.89 -35.13 14.79
N LYS A 194 9.17 -34.04 14.47
CA LYS A 194 8.03 -33.60 15.27
C LYS A 194 6.75 -33.77 14.46
N PRO A 195 5.72 -34.40 15.06
CA PRO A 195 4.46 -34.63 14.39
C PRO A 195 3.79 -33.32 14.00
N LYS A 196 3.20 -33.39 12.81
CA LYS A 196 2.42 -32.41 12.09
C LYS A 196 1.16 -32.04 12.88
N GLU A 197 1.23 -31.01 13.71
CA GLU A 197 0.04 -30.37 14.26
C GLU A 197 -0.45 -29.30 13.27
N SER A 198 -1.19 -29.77 12.27
CA SER A 198 -1.92 -28.92 11.34
C SER A 198 -3.16 -28.34 12.01
N SER A 199 -2.98 -27.28 12.78
CA SER A 199 -4.08 -26.34 13.03
C SER A 199 -3.98 -25.26 11.96
N ILE A 200 -4.68 -25.50 10.86
CA ILE A 200 -4.75 -24.65 9.66
C ILE A 200 -5.58 -23.41 10.04
N GLY A 201 -4.93 -22.44 10.67
CA GLY A 201 -5.31 -21.04 10.53
C GLY A 201 -4.55 -20.51 9.32
N ASP A 202 -5.23 -20.36 8.18
CA ASP A 202 -4.61 -19.77 7.00
C ASP A 202 -4.25 -18.31 7.30
N VAL A 203 -2.98 -18.06 7.61
CA VAL A 203 -2.44 -16.71 7.77
C VAL A 203 -2.28 -16.11 6.38
N LEU A 204 -3.24 -15.28 6.00
CA LEU A 204 -3.19 -14.56 4.74
C LEU A 204 -2.24 -13.37 4.88
N ARG A 205 -1.18 -13.38 4.05
CA ARG A 205 -0.23 -12.27 3.95
C ARG A 205 -0.60 -11.41 2.76
N VAL A 206 -0.97 -10.16 3.03
CA VAL A 206 -1.29 -9.18 2.00
C VAL A 206 -0.07 -8.31 1.73
N LYS A 207 0.41 -8.31 0.48
CA LYS A 207 1.47 -7.41 0.01
C LYS A 207 0.83 -6.24 -0.74
N PHE A 208 1.22 -5.02 -0.38
CA PHE A 208 0.76 -3.83 -1.07
C PHE A 208 1.56 -3.57 -2.34
N THR A 209 0.91 -3.57 -3.50
CA THR A 209 1.56 -3.28 -4.79
C THR A 209 1.25 -1.89 -5.37
N GLY A 210 0.58 -1.02 -4.63
CA GLY A 210 0.23 0.33 -5.12
C GLY A 210 1.16 1.42 -4.60
N ALA A 211 1.81 2.21 -5.46
CA ALA A 211 2.61 3.34 -5.00
C ALA A 211 1.74 4.35 -4.22
N LEU A 212 2.06 4.60 -2.94
CA LEU A 212 1.51 5.74 -2.19
C LEU A 212 1.91 7.02 -2.93
N ARG A 213 0.98 7.62 -3.69
CA ARG A 213 1.23 8.89 -4.36
C ARG A 213 1.24 9.99 -3.31
N SER A 214 2.45 10.35 -2.89
CA SER A 214 2.72 11.59 -2.14
C SER A 214 2.08 12.75 -2.89
N SER A 215 1.21 13.49 -2.20
CA SER A 215 0.57 14.70 -2.72
C SER A 215 1.66 15.69 -3.11
N SER A 216 1.90 15.81 -4.43
CA SER A 216 2.86 16.73 -4.98
C SER A 216 2.46 18.15 -4.60
N ARG A 217 3.27 18.72 -3.70
CA ARG A 217 3.46 20.15 -3.40
C ARG A 217 2.84 21.07 -4.47
N THR A 218 1.63 21.55 -4.22
CA THR A 218 1.06 22.68 -4.94
C THR A 218 1.83 23.93 -4.54
N THR A 219 2.42 24.58 -5.54
CA THR A 219 3.11 25.86 -5.44
C THR A 219 2.15 26.91 -4.86
N PRO A 220 2.53 27.67 -3.82
CA PRO A 220 1.67 28.72 -3.28
C PRO A 220 1.71 29.92 -4.23
N GLY A 221 0.66 30.06 -5.03
CA GLY A 221 0.47 31.19 -5.95
C GLY A 221 -1.00 31.44 -6.18
N ALA A 222 -1.58 32.26 -5.30
CA ALA A 222 -2.83 33.02 -5.48
C ALA A 222 -4.10 32.24 -5.90
N ALA A 223 -4.91 31.83 -4.92
CA ALA A 223 -6.35 32.07 -4.89
C ALA A 223 -6.96 31.55 -3.58
N THR A 224 -7.72 32.40 -2.90
CA THR A 224 -8.49 32.10 -1.70
C THR A 224 -9.66 31.17 -2.05
N GLN A 225 -9.46 29.86 -1.92
CA GLN A 225 -10.57 28.89 -1.86
C GLN A 225 -10.34 27.94 -0.69
N ALA A 226 -11.41 27.69 0.07
CA ALA A 226 -11.40 26.77 1.20
C ALA A 226 -11.03 25.36 0.70
N PRO A 227 -10.01 24.70 1.28
CA PRO A 227 -9.60 23.38 0.84
C PRO A 227 -10.63 22.35 1.29
N LEU A 228 -11.49 21.91 0.37
CA LEU A 228 -12.20 20.64 0.47
C LEU A 228 -11.24 19.54 -0.01
N SER A 229 -10.40 19.04 0.89
CA SER A 229 -9.47 17.95 0.61
C SER A 229 -10.11 16.60 0.98
N SER A 230 -10.70 15.92 -0.01
CA SER A 230 -11.10 14.52 0.09
C SER A 230 -10.26 13.68 -0.89
N THR A 231 -9.30 12.91 -0.38
CA THR A 231 -8.48 12.00 -1.19
C THR A 231 -9.12 10.61 -1.17
N VAL A 232 -9.50 10.10 -2.35
CA VAL A 232 -10.10 8.77 -2.52
C VAL A 232 -8.97 7.73 -2.59
N PHE A 233 -9.02 6.72 -1.72
CA PHE A 233 -8.14 5.54 -1.79
C PHE A 233 -8.74 4.48 -2.71
N THR A 234 -7.93 3.92 -3.59
CA THR A 234 -8.29 2.69 -4.31
C THR A 234 -8.12 1.52 -3.35
N SER A 235 -9.21 1.08 -2.71
CA SER A 235 -9.23 -0.17 -1.97
C SER A 235 -9.03 -1.34 -2.94
N VAL A 236 -8.03 -2.19 -2.70
CA VAL A 236 -7.94 -3.50 -3.38
C VAL A 236 -8.70 -4.49 -2.50
N ILE A 237 -9.97 -4.73 -2.84
CA ILE A 237 -10.77 -5.78 -2.22
C ILE A 237 -10.31 -7.11 -2.84
N MET A 238 -9.49 -7.88 -2.13
CA MET A 238 -9.24 -9.28 -2.48
C MET A 238 -10.29 -10.13 -1.77
N GLY A 239 -11.33 -10.52 -2.50
CA GLY A 239 -12.28 -11.52 -2.02
C GLY A 239 -11.61 -12.90 -1.87
N PRO A 240 -12.11 -13.78 -0.99
CA PRO A 240 -11.57 -15.12 -0.83
C PRO A 240 -11.64 -15.87 -2.17
N SER A 241 -10.52 -16.45 -2.60
CA SER A 241 -10.50 -17.34 -3.77
C SER A 241 -11.29 -18.61 -3.42
N THR A 242 -12.52 -18.71 -3.89
CA THR A 242 -13.28 -19.96 -3.81
C THR A 242 -12.64 -20.96 -4.76
N VAL A 243 -11.81 -21.86 -4.22
CA VAL A 243 -11.39 -23.05 -4.96
C VAL A 243 -12.60 -23.97 -5.06
N ALA A 244 -13.28 -23.93 -6.21
CA ALA A 244 -14.35 -24.87 -6.52
C ALA A 244 -13.74 -26.27 -6.66
N THR A 245 -13.97 -27.11 -5.67
CA THR A 245 -13.70 -28.55 -5.76
C THR A 245 -14.85 -29.18 -6.54
N SER A 246 -14.61 -29.50 -7.82
CA SER A 246 -15.52 -30.36 -8.59
C SER A 246 -15.34 -31.79 -8.10
N TRP A 247 -16.44 -32.39 -7.62
CA TRP A 247 -16.56 -33.81 -7.37
C TRP A 247 -17.08 -34.52 -8.62
#